data_AF-A0A2K9YE18-F1
#
_entry.id   AF-A0A2K9YE18-F1
#
_cell.length_a   1.000
_cell.length_b   1.000
_cell.length_c   1.000
_cell.angle_alpha   90.00
_cell.angle_beta   90.00
_cell.angle_gamma   90.00
#
_symmetry.space_group_name_H-M   'P 1'
#
loop_
_entity.id
_entity.type
_entity.pdbx_description
1 polymer ?
#
loop_
_entity_poly.entity_id
_entity_poly.type
_entity_poly.pdbx_seq_one_letter_code
_entity_poly.pdbx_strand_id
1 'polypeptide(L)'
;MSAAETDPTPSPLPIRSSSLKPCNANKEHDSEEDKLESATRPHPKPVLPKCKLRLICNNLDHEGSSIFFSNINPAVSLSQAVDAVLSILYQPTKTNKHIPPTRSVSLTLRSMGGVAYTTGSDIDDDHKEIHFSLDYIKDIASERQQQEIQGVLVHEMVHCWQWNGLGTCPGGLIEGIADFVRLKAGLSPPHWKKEAGGEWDAGYQHTGYFLEWIEESFGEGSVRKINATLQNKKYVEEEFWQRLFQKNVGELWAEYSNTLPKPKERDENTKADIDEEMKAHESNSVT
;
A
#
# COMPACT_ATOMS: atom_id res chain seq x y z
N MET A 1 36.93 9.74 -39.23
CA MET A 1 36.89 10.56 -38.00
C MET A 1 35.41 10.74 -37.67
N SER A 2 34.93 10.09 -36.61
CA SER A 2 33.53 10.18 -36.19
C SER A 2 33.33 11.51 -35.48
N ALA A 3 32.39 12.33 -35.94
CA ALA A 3 31.98 13.53 -35.22
C ALA A 3 31.37 13.08 -33.89
N ALA A 4 31.90 13.59 -32.78
CA ALA A 4 31.27 13.44 -31.48
C ALA A 4 29.99 14.30 -31.51
N GLU A 5 28.84 13.65 -31.34
CA GLU A 5 27.59 14.36 -31.07
C GLU A 5 27.75 15.10 -29.74
N THR A 6 27.62 16.42 -29.79
CA THR A 6 27.62 17.27 -28.60
C THR A 6 26.23 17.21 -27.97
N ASP A 7 26.15 16.77 -26.71
CA ASP A 7 24.89 16.79 -25.96
C ASP A 7 24.27 18.21 -25.95
N PRO A 8 22.93 18.33 -26.09
CA PRO A 8 22.26 19.62 -26.08
C PRO A 8 22.45 20.33 -24.73
N THR A 9 22.92 21.57 -24.77
CA THR A 9 23.07 22.41 -23.57
C THR A 9 21.73 23.02 -23.16
N PRO A 10 21.30 22.96 -21.89
CA PRO A 10 20.04 23.56 -21.45
C PRO A 10 20.05 25.09 -21.62
N SER A 11 18.89 25.67 -21.91
CA SER A 11 18.75 27.12 -21.99
C SER A 11 19.08 27.79 -20.64
N PRO A 12 19.76 28.95 -20.64
CA PRO A 12 20.09 29.66 -19.40
C PRO A 12 18.81 30.11 -18.69
N LEU A 13 18.84 30.11 -17.35
CA LEU A 13 17.74 30.65 -16.54
C LEU A 13 17.51 32.13 -16.88
N PRO A 14 16.25 32.61 -16.88
CA PRO A 14 15.97 34.03 -17.06
C PRO A 14 16.65 34.82 -15.92
N ILE A 15 17.40 35.86 -16.28
CA ILE A 15 18.07 36.73 -15.32
C ILE A 15 16.99 37.45 -14.50
N ARG A 16 16.83 37.07 -13.23
CA ARG A 16 16.08 37.88 -12.26
C ARG A 16 16.86 39.18 -12.03
N SER A 17 16.32 40.32 -12.45
CA SER A 17 16.87 41.63 -12.12
C SER A 17 16.63 41.93 -10.63
N SER A 18 17.48 41.42 -9.74
CA SER A 18 17.52 41.87 -8.35
C SER A 18 18.35 43.16 -8.26
N SER A 19 17.69 44.31 -8.45
CA SER A 19 18.24 45.59 -8.04
C SER A 19 18.18 45.71 -6.52
N LEU A 20 19.15 45.10 -5.81
CA LEU A 20 19.57 45.55 -4.48
C LEU A 20 21.09 45.34 -4.37
N LYS A 21 21.82 46.45 -4.26
CA LYS A 21 23.27 46.51 -4.07
C LYS A 21 23.66 45.86 -2.72
N PRO A 22 24.82 45.21 -2.63
CA PRO A 22 25.38 44.78 -1.35
C PRO A 22 26.12 45.93 -0.66
N CYS A 23 25.87 46.14 0.63
CA CYS A 23 26.74 46.92 1.49
C CYS A 23 27.69 45.97 2.25
N ASN A 24 28.98 46.08 1.93
CA ASN A 24 30.08 45.55 2.73
C ASN A 24 30.36 46.51 3.89
N ALA A 25 30.68 45.96 5.07
CA ALA A 25 31.79 46.34 5.97
C ALA A 25 31.46 46.00 7.44
N ASN A 26 32.13 45.01 8.06
CA ASN A 26 33.34 45.22 8.86
C ASN A 26 33.74 43.99 9.70
N LYS A 27 35.04 43.99 10.03
CA LYS A 27 35.90 42.96 10.57
C LYS A 27 35.70 42.63 12.07
N GLU A 28 36.07 41.38 12.37
CA GLU A 28 36.88 40.88 13.51
C GLU A 28 36.56 41.35 14.94
N HIS A 29 36.19 40.39 15.79
CA HIS A 29 36.81 40.28 17.11
C HIS A 29 36.90 38.80 17.55
N ASP A 30 38.11 38.46 17.97
CA ASP A 30 38.57 37.18 18.49
C ASP A 30 38.17 37.00 19.97
N SER A 31 38.15 35.74 20.41
CA SER A 31 38.33 35.19 21.78
C SER A 31 37.26 34.18 22.25
N GLU A 32 37.73 32.94 22.32
CA GLU A 32 37.64 32.00 23.45
C GLU A 32 36.34 31.94 24.26
N GLU A 33 35.52 30.93 23.98
CA GLU A 33 34.72 30.23 25.02
C GLU A 33 34.45 28.78 24.58
N ASP A 34 35.54 28.04 24.37
CA ASP A 34 35.50 26.60 24.08
C ASP A 34 35.91 25.83 25.34
N LYS A 35 34.91 25.51 26.17
CA LYS A 35 34.84 24.43 27.18
C LYS A 35 33.85 24.81 28.28
N LEU A 36 32.59 24.40 28.14
CA LEU A 36 31.81 23.66 29.15
C LEU A 36 30.32 23.55 28.74
N GLU A 37 30.01 22.81 27.67
CA GLU A 37 28.62 22.34 27.45
C GLU A 37 28.61 20.88 26.98
N SER A 38 29.03 20.01 27.89
CA SER A 38 28.73 18.58 27.86
C SER A 38 27.55 18.31 28.80
N ALA A 39 26.32 18.63 28.36
CA ALA A 39 25.11 17.99 28.85
C ALA A 39 23.92 18.28 27.91
N THR A 40 23.26 17.21 27.44
CA THR A 40 21.93 17.22 26.78
C THR A 40 21.80 17.87 25.39
N ARG A 41 22.46 17.31 24.38
CA ARG A 41 21.89 17.36 23.01
C ARG A 41 20.81 16.28 22.90
N PRO A 42 19.54 16.62 22.63
CA PRO A 42 18.52 15.60 22.37
C PRO A 42 18.97 14.77 21.16
N HIS A 43 19.04 13.45 21.34
CA HIS A 43 19.34 12.56 20.23
C HIS A 43 18.32 12.80 19.11
N PRO A 44 18.76 12.96 17.84
CA PRO A 44 17.84 13.15 16.74
C PRO A 44 16.87 11.96 16.70
N LYS A 45 15.57 12.26 16.71
CA LYS A 45 14.52 11.25 16.59
C LYS A 45 14.76 10.47 15.30
N PRO A 46 14.67 9.13 15.31
CA PRO A 46 14.78 8.34 14.09
C PRO A 46 13.80 8.84 13.02
N VAL A 47 14.31 9.11 11.82
CA VAL A 47 13.52 9.58 10.66
C VAL A 47 13.39 8.43 9.68
N LEU A 48 12.22 8.29 9.05
CA LEU A 48 12.00 7.30 7.98
C LEU A 48 12.85 7.61 6.74
N PRO A 49 13.27 6.58 5.99
CA PRO A 49 14.06 6.77 4.77
C PRO A 49 13.28 7.57 3.73
N LYS A 50 13.97 8.47 3.03
CA LYS A 50 13.41 9.19 1.88
C LYS A 50 13.66 8.38 0.61
N CYS A 51 12.65 8.30 -0.25
CA CYS A 51 12.73 7.66 -1.56
C CYS A 51 12.47 8.70 -2.67
N LYS A 52 13.15 8.54 -3.81
CA LYS A 52 12.90 9.37 -4.99
C LYS A 52 11.62 8.89 -5.70
N LEU A 53 10.66 9.78 -5.86
CA LEU A 53 9.42 9.49 -6.58
C LEU A 53 9.50 10.01 -8.02
N ARG A 54 9.02 9.21 -8.98
CA ARG A 54 8.93 9.57 -10.40
C ARG A 54 7.55 9.26 -10.94
N LEU A 55 7.12 10.05 -11.93
CA LEU A 55 5.91 9.81 -12.68
C LEU A 55 6.25 9.75 -14.16
N ILE A 56 5.72 8.74 -14.84
CA ILE A 56 5.80 8.55 -16.28
C ILE A 56 4.35 8.37 -16.76
N CYS A 57 3.92 9.19 -17.71
CA CYS A 57 2.62 9.06 -18.35
C CYS A 57 2.84 8.71 -19.82
N ASN A 58 2.62 7.45 -20.20
CA ASN A 58 2.95 6.96 -21.54
C ASN A 58 1.98 7.46 -22.61
N ASN A 59 0.76 7.86 -22.22
CA ASN A 59 -0.23 8.42 -23.14
C ASN A 59 -1.05 9.51 -22.44
N LEU A 60 -0.73 10.77 -22.69
CA LEU A 60 -1.45 11.91 -22.10
C LEU A 60 -2.84 12.14 -22.75
N ASP A 61 -3.04 11.69 -23.99
CA ASP A 61 -4.29 11.83 -24.75
C ASP A 61 -5.34 10.76 -24.39
N HIS A 62 -4.99 9.82 -23.50
CA HIS A 62 -5.94 8.85 -23.00
C HIS A 62 -6.90 9.45 -21.97
N GLU A 63 -8.18 9.11 -22.03
CA GLU A 63 -9.22 9.58 -21.10
C GLU A 63 -8.85 9.31 -19.63
N GLY A 64 -8.36 8.10 -19.33
CA GLY A 64 -7.86 7.73 -18.01
C GLY A 64 -6.74 8.64 -17.48
N SER A 65 -5.88 9.20 -18.34
CA SER A 65 -4.84 10.13 -17.92
C SER A 65 -5.46 11.45 -17.47
N SER A 66 -6.44 11.93 -18.23
CA SER A 66 -7.20 13.14 -17.88
C SER A 66 -7.95 12.96 -16.55
N ILE A 67 -8.58 11.81 -16.33
CA ILE A 67 -9.24 11.44 -15.06
C ILE A 67 -8.24 11.42 -13.91
N PHE A 68 -7.08 10.78 -14.10
CA PHE A 68 -6.03 10.70 -13.09
C PHE A 68 -5.57 12.10 -12.67
N PHE A 69 -5.14 12.95 -13.62
CA PHE A 69 -4.63 14.29 -13.30
C PHE A 69 -5.69 15.26 -12.80
N SER A 70 -6.98 15.01 -13.06
CA SER A 70 -8.08 15.82 -12.51
C SER A 70 -8.39 15.49 -11.05
N ASN A 71 -8.12 14.25 -10.62
CA ASN A 71 -8.47 13.76 -9.29
C ASN A 71 -7.27 13.66 -8.33
N ILE A 72 -6.06 13.50 -8.87
CA ILE A 72 -4.86 13.18 -8.12
C ILE A 72 -3.78 14.24 -8.33
N ASN A 73 -3.20 14.70 -7.22
CA ASN A 73 -1.90 15.36 -7.23
C ASN A 73 -0.82 14.29 -7.00
N PRO A 74 -0.05 13.88 -8.02
CA PRO A 74 0.80 12.69 -7.91
C PRO A 74 1.91 12.86 -6.87
N ALA A 75 2.44 14.07 -6.71
CA ALA A 75 3.48 14.35 -5.73
C ALA A 75 2.96 14.16 -4.30
N VAL A 76 1.75 14.67 -4.02
CA VAL A 76 1.12 14.55 -2.70
C VAL A 76 0.69 13.11 -2.46
N SER A 77 -0.02 12.50 -3.40
CA SER A 77 -0.58 11.16 -3.27
C SER A 77 0.48 10.08 -3.11
N LEU A 78 1.58 10.14 -3.86
CA LEU A 78 2.69 9.19 -3.73
C LEU A 78 3.45 9.41 -2.41
N SER A 79 3.66 10.65 -1.98
CA SER A 79 4.28 10.94 -0.68
C SER A 79 3.42 10.40 0.47
N GLN A 80 2.12 10.62 0.43
CA GLN A 80 1.18 10.11 1.44
C GLN A 80 1.12 8.59 1.46
N ALA A 81 1.18 7.94 0.29
CA ALA A 81 1.24 6.48 0.21
C ALA A 81 2.51 5.93 0.87
N VAL A 82 3.68 6.55 0.61
CA VAL A 82 4.94 6.19 1.27
C VAL A 82 4.82 6.37 2.79
N ASP A 83 4.28 7.50 3.25
CA ASP A 83 4.11 7.76 4.68
C ASP A 83 3.17 6.76 5.35
N ALA A 84 2.06 6.39 4.69
CA ALA A 84 1.13 5.37 5.18
C ALA A 84 1.83 4.00 5.33
N VAL A 85 2.49 3.52 4.28
CA VAL A 85 3.21 2.24 4.28
C VAL A 85 4.27 2.22 5.38
N LEU A 86 5.12 3.24 5.42
CA LEU A 86 6.24 3.28 6.35
C LEU A 86 5.81 3.45 7.81
N SER A 87 4.76 4.23 8.08
CA SER A 87 4.25 4.42 9.44
C SER A 87 3.50 3.19 9.98
N ILE A 88 2.79 2.47 9.12
CA ILE A 88 2.02 1.27 9.52
C ILE A 88 2.98 0.08 9.67
N LEU A 89 3.80 -0.20 8.66
CA LEU A 89 4.61 -1.43 8.61
C LEU A 89 5.97 -1.35 9.30
N TYR A 90 6.40 -0.17 9.76
CA TYR A 90 7.73 0.00 10.36
C TYR A 90 7.73 0.90 11.59
N GLN A 91 8.68 0.62 12.50
CA GLN A 91 9.01 1.52 13.59
C GLN A 91 10.39 2.14 13.29
N PRO A 92 10.51 3.47 13.21
CA PRO A 92 11.80 4.12 12.98
C PRO A 92 12.84 3.72 14.03
N THR A 93 14.04 3.36 13.56
CA THR A 93 15.21 3.03 14.40
C THR A 93 16.40 3.88 13.99
N LYS A 94 17.47 3.89 14.79
CA LYS A 94 18.69 4.67 14.46
C LYS A 94 19.28 4.33 13.08
N THR A 95 19.13 3.08 12.61
CA THR A 95 19.77 2.59 11.39
C THR A 95 18.78 2.23 10.28
N ASN A 96 17.51 1.99 10.59
CA ASN A 96 16.47 1.54 9.66
C ASN A 96 16.84 0.34 8.78
N LYS A 97 17.81 -0.50 9.21
CA LYS A 97 18.26 -1.69 8.45
C LYS A 97 17.18 -2.77 8.26
N HIS A 98 16.07 -2.66 8.97
CA HIS A 98 14.94 -3.58 8.89
C HIS A 98 13.89 -3.15 7.86
N ILE A 99 14.02 -1.94 7.29
CA ILE A 99 13.18 -1.42 6.22
C ILE A 99 13.87 -1.74 4.89
N PRO A 100 13.18 -2.25 3.86
CA PRO A 100 13.80 -2.42 2.56
C PRO A 100 14.43 -1.13 2.05
N PRO A 101 15.62 -1.20 1.44
CA PRO A 101 16.38 -0.03 1.05
C PRO A 101 15.90 0.57 -0.29
N THR A 102 14.58 0.60 -0.52
CA THR A 102 13.97 1.12 -1.75
C THR A 102 14.38 2.59 -1.96
N ARG A 103 15.20 2.82 -3.00
CA ARG A 103 15.81 4.11 -3.34
C ARG A 103 14.89 4.98 -4.19
N SER A 104 14.08 4.36 -5.04
CA SER A 104 13.09 5.07 -5.84
C SER A 104 11.88 4.25 -6.19
N VAL A 105 10.75 4.94 -6.37
CA VAL A 105 9.51 4.37 -6.94
C VAL A 105 9.12 5.19 -8.16
N SER A 106 8.90 4.52 -9.28
CA SER A 106 8.40 5.12 -10.52
C SER A 106 6.96 4.68 -10.76
N LEU A 107 6.01 5.62 -10.76
CA LEU A 107 4.64 5.37 -11.20
C LEU A 107 4.56 5.55 -12.71
N THR A 108 4.15 4.51 -13.43
CA THR A 108 3.94 4.52 -14.88
C THR A 108 2.45 4.35 -15.20
N LEU A 109 1.85 5.38 -15.78
CA LEU A 109 0.49 5.33 -16.31
C LEU A 109 0.53 4.87 -17.77
N ARG A 110 -0.11 3.73 -18.07
CA ARG A 110 -0.18 3.18 -19.44
C ARG A 110 -1.49 2.42 -19.68
N SER A 111 -1.90 2.31 -20.93
CA SER A 111 -2.97 1.38 -21.31
C SER A 111 -2.45 -0.06 -21.14
N MET A 112 -3.25 -0.89 -20.45
CA MET A 112 -2.99 -2.29 -20.15
C MET A 112 -4.24 -2.93 -19.54
N GLY A 113 -4.38 -4.26 -19.66
CA GLY A 113 -5.39 -5.00 -18.91
C GLY A 113 -5.08 -5.05 -17.40
N GLY A 114 -6.08 -5.43 -16.61
CA GLY A 114 -5.97 -5.47 -15.15
C GLY A 114 -5.99 -4.09 -14.50
N VAL A 115 -5.66 -4.03 -13.21
CA VAL A 115 -5.75 -2.80 -12.39
C VAL A 115 -4.38 -2.12 -12.31
N ALA A 116 -3.45 -2.74 -11.58
CA ALA A 116 -2.09 -2.28 -11.41
C ALA A 116 -1.18 -3.47 -11.04
N TYR A 117 0.12 -3.25 -11.06
CA TYR A 117 1.10 -4.17 -10.46
C TYR A 117 2.38 -3.43 -10.08
N THR A 118 3.14 -4.03 -9.17
CA THR A 118 4.44 -3.55 -8.71
C THR A 118 5.55 -4.54 -9.07
N THR A 119 6.70 -4.03 -9.51
CA THR A 119 7.89 -4.84 -9.82
C THR A 119 9.18 -4.12 -9.43
N GLY A 120 10.29 -4.86 -9.38
CA GLY A 120 11.63 -4.25 -9.46
C GLY A 120 11.90 -3.71 -10.87
N SER A 121 12.75 -2.69 -10.96
CA SER A 121 13.26 -2.15 -12.23
C SER A 121 14.40 -3.00 -12.79
N ASP A 122 14.75 -2.77 -14.06
CA ASP A 122 15.89 -3.41 -14.72
C ASP A 122 17.26 -3.06 -14.10
N ILE A 123 17.34 -2.03 -13.25
CA ILE A 123 18.59 -1.64 -12.57
C ILE A 123 18.88 -2.60 -11.42
N ASP A 124 17.96 -2.68 -10.46
CA ASP A 124 17.97 -3.56 -9.31
C ASP A 124 16.62 -3.50 -8.55
N ASP A 125 16.47 -4.40 -7.58
CA ASP A 125 15.26 -4.53 -6.75
C ASP A 125 15.01 -3.36 -5.78
N ASP A 126 15.98 -2.46 -5.57
CA ASP A 126 15.78 -1.27 -4.73
C ASP A 126 15.11 -0.12 -5.50
N HIS A 127 14.97 -0.27 -6.82
CA HIS A 127 14.25 0.65 -7.67
C HIS A 127 12.95 -0.05 -8.06
N LYS A 128 11.82 0.47 -7.59
CA LYS A 128 10.51 -0.13 -7.81
C LYS A 128 9.74 0.61 -8.90
N GLU A 129 8.89 -0.12 -9.58
CA GLU A 129 7.99 0.40 -10.60
C GLU A 129 6.56 -0.02 -10.28
N ILE A 130 5.65 0.94 -10.28
CA ILE A 130 4.21 0.73 -10.17
C ILE A 130 3.64 1.03 -11.55
N HIS A 131 2.97 0.07 -12.17
CA HIS A 131 2.25 0.27 -13.42
C HIS A 131 0.76 0.33 -13.14
N PHE A 132 0.10 1.42 -13.51
CA PHE A 132 -1.32 1.62 -13.29
C PHE A 132 -2.04 1.73 -14.63
N SER A 133 -3.06 0.88 -14.82
CA SER A 133 -3.88 0.82 -16.01
C SER A 133 -4.71 2.08 -16.19
N LEU A 134 -4.47 2.77 -17.30
CA LEU A 134 -5.31 3.87 -17.77
C LEU A 134 -6.70 3.38 -18.21
N ASP A 135 -6.81 2.12 -18.65
CA ASP A 135 -8.09 1.51 -19.04
C ASP A 135 -8.96 1.27 -17.80
N TYR A 136 -8.37 0.76 -16.72
CA TYR A 136 -9.07 0.64 -15.44
C TYR A 136 -9.48 2.01 -14.89
N ILE A 137 -8.57 2.99 -14.87
CA ILE A 137 -8.87 4.34 -14.35
C ILE A 137 -10.06 4.97 -15.05
N LYS A 138 -10.16 4.79 -16.37
CA LYS A 138 -11.28 5.27 -17.18
C LYS A 138 -12.62 4.67 -16.73
N ASP A 139 -12.64 3.39 -16.36
CA ASP A 139 -13.86 2.67 -16.02
C ASP A 139 -14.31 2.87 -14.55
N ILE A 140 -13.55 3.63 -13.74
CA ILE A 140 -13.93 3.95 -12.38
C ILE A 140 -15.10 4.96 -12.38
N ALA A 141 -16.18 4.60 -11.66
CA ALA A 141 -17.31 5.49 -11.43
C ALA A 141 -16.86 6.85 -10.87
N SER A 142 -17.39 7.94 -11.44
CA SER A 142 -16.91 9.32 -11.24
C SER A 142 -16.76 9.72 -9.76
N GLU A 143 -17.73 9.36 -8.94
CA GLU A 143 -17.81 9.65 -7.51
C GLU A 143 -16.76 8.91 -6.68
N ARG A 144 -16.13 7.87 -7.24
CA ARG A 144 -15.11 7.05 -6.58
C ARG A 144 -13.70 7.25 -7.13
N GLN A 145 -13.53 7.98 -8.24
CA GLN A 145 -12.24 8.11 -8.94
C GLN A 145 -11.09 8.47 -8.00
N GLN A 146 -11.22 9.56 -7.23
CA GLN A 146 -10.17 9.98 -6.31
C GLN A 146 -9.82 8.90 -5.26
N GLN A 147 -10.82 8.33 -4.60
CA GLN A 147 -10.62 7.36 -3.51
C GLN A 147 -10.08 6.03 -4.03
N GLU A 148 -10.60 5.54 -5.16
CA GLU A 148 -10.15 4.29 -5.77
C GLU A 148 -8.72 4.40 -6.28
N ILE A 149 -8.40 5.48 -7.02
CA ILE A 149 -7.04 5.70 -7.54
C ILE A 149 -6.06 5.83 -6.38
N GLN A 150 -6.37 6.61 -5.34
CA GLN A 150 -5.54 6.72 -4.15
C GLN A 150 -5.38 5.37 -3.44
N GLY A 151 -6.46 4.58 -3.32
CA GLY A 151 -6.45 3.26 -2.70
C GLY A 151 -5.55 2.26 -3.43
N VAL A 152 -5.64 2.20 -4.76
CA VAL A 152 -4.75 1.36 -5.59
C VAL A 152 -3.29 1.82 -5.45
N LEU A 153 -3.02 3.12 -5.46
CA LEU A 153 -1.66 3.63 -5.26
C LEU A 153 -1.09 3.21 -3.89
N VAL A 154 -1.90 3.25 -2.82
CA VAL A 154 -1.47 2.79 -1.49
C VAL A 154 -1.21 1.28 -1.49
N HIS A 155 -2.10 0.49 -2.07
CA HIS A 155 -1.94 -0.96 -2.21
C HIS A 155 -0.60 -1.30 -2.89
N GLU A 156 -0.36 -0.75 -4.09
CA GLU A 156 0.87 -1.01 -4.84
C GLU A 156 2.12 -0.47 -4.13
N MET A 157 2.00 0.65 -3.41
CA MET A 157 3.09 1.20 -2.62
C MET A 157 3.55 0.24 -1.51
N VAL A 158 2.67 -0.62 -0.99
CA VAL A 158 3.02 -1.62 0.02
C VAL A 158 4.04 -2.60 -0.54
N HIS A 159 3.82 -3.12 -1.74
CA HIS A 159 4.71 -4.05 -2.43
C HIS A 159 6.13 -3.48 -2.65
N CYS A 160 6.30 -2.15 -2.62
CA CYS A 160 7.61 -1.51 -2.72
C CYS A 160 8.47 -1.66 -1.46
N TRP A 161 7.86 -1.90 -0.29
CA TRP A 161 8.56 -2.03 0.99
C TRP A 161 8.19 -3.30 1.76
N GLN A 162 7.21 -4.09 1.37
CA GLN A 162 6.84 -5.27 2.12
C GLN A 162 7.91 -6.39 2.04
N TRP A 163 8.11 -7.10 3.15
CA TRP A 163 8.89 -8.33 3.16
C TRP A 163 8.04 -9.53 2.75
N ASN A 164 8.60 -10.44 1.95
CA ASN A 164 7.86 -11.56 1.35
C ASN A 164 8.37 -12.95 1.78
N GLY A 165 9.11 -13.03 2.89
CA GLY A 165 9.60 -14.31 3.39
C GLY A 165 10.58 -14.98 2.44
N LEU A 166 11.49 -14.20 1.82
CA LEU A 166 12.41 -14.68 0.78
C LEU A 166 11.67 -15.35 -0.41
N GLY A 167 10.51 -14.80 -0.77
CA GLY A 167 9.65 -15.31 -1.85
C GLY A 167 8.87 -16.58 -1.52
N THR A 168 8.78 -16.98 -0.25
CA THR A 168 8.04 -18.20 0.17
C THR A 168 6.73 -17.91 0.90
N CYS A 169 6.44 -16.64 1.19
CA CYS A 169 5.17 -16.23 1.78
C CYS A 169 4.01 -16.48 0.80
N PRO A 170 2.85 -17.00 1.27
CA PRO A 170 1.70 -17.20 0.40
C PRO A 170 1.23 -15.86 -0.19
N GLY A 171 0.84 -15.88 -1.46
CA GLY A 171 0.41 -14.68 -2.18
C GLY A 171 -0.76 -13.97 -1.49
N GLY A 172 -1.69 -14.72 -0.92
CA GLY A 172 -2.80 -14.13 -0.16
C GLY A 172 -2.39 -13.30 1.04
N LEU A 173 -1.39 -13.74 1.81
CA LEU A 173 -0.86 -12.93 2.89
C LEU A 173 -0.16 -11.66 2.36
N ILE A 174 0.51 -11.75 1.21
CA ILE A 174 1.13 -10.59 0.55
C ILE A 174 0.07 -9.55 0.18
N GLU A 175 -0.93 -9.95 -0.60
CA GLU A 175 -2.04 -9.09 -1.02
C GLU A 175 -2.87 -8.59 0.18
N GLY A 176 -3.07 -9.44 1.19
CA GLY A 176 -3.80 -9.10 2.40
C GLY A 176 -3.13 -8.02 3.23
N ILE A 177 -1.79 -8.03 3.34
CA ILE A 177 -1.05 -6.95 4.02
C ILE A 177 -1.20 -5.64 3.23
N ALA A 178 -1.18 -5.69 1.89
CA ALA A 178 -1.37 -4.52 1.06
C ALA A 178 -2.76 -3.88 1.28
N ASP A 179 -3.81 -4.70 1.30
CA ASP A 179 -5.17 -4.22 1.55
C ASP A 179 -5.44 -3.88 3.02
N PHE A 180 -4.74 -4.48 3.99
CA PHE A 180 -4.73 -4.03 5.37
C PHE A 180 -4.18 -2.60 5.48
N VAL A 181 -3.06 -2.27 4.83
CA VAL A 181 -2.51 -0.90 4.84
C VAL A 181 -3.47 0.07 4.16
N ARG A 182 -4.08 -0.31 3.03
CA ARG A 182 -5.13 0.48 2.35
C ARG A 182 -6.32 0.74 3.27
N LEU A 183 -6.75 -0.27 4.02
CA LEU A 183 -7.82 -0.16 5.02
C LEU A 183 -7.46 0.81 6.14
N LYS A 184 -6.27 0.68 6.73
CA LYS A 184 -5.77 1.59 7.78
C LYS A 184 -5.57 3.03 7.30
N ALA A 185 -5.35 3.23 6.00
CA ALA A 185 -5.31 4.54 5.36
C ALA A 185 -6.71 5.15 5.11
N GLY A 186 -7.79 4.44 5.46
CA GLY A 186 -9.17 4.91 5.27
C GLY A 186 -9.65 4.85 3.82
N LEU A 187 -9.05 3.97 3.00
CA LEU A 187 -9.27 3.89 1.55
C LEU A 187 -9.92 2.56 1.11
N SER A 188 -10.66 1.92 2.02
CA SER A 188 -11.43 0.72 1.69
C SER A 188 -12.60 1.06 0.74
N PRO A 189 -12.73 0.37 -0.40
CA PRO A 189 -13.88 0.49 -1.28
C PRO A 189 -15.21 0.18 -0.58
N PRO A 190 -16.32 0.86 -0.95
CA PRO A 190 -17.63 0.64 -0.32
C PRO A 190 -18.20 -0.78 -0.44
N HIS A 191 -17.74 -1.54 -1.43
CA HIS A 191 -18.19 -2.92 -1.67
C HIS A 191 -17.43 -3.95 -0.84
N TRP A 192 -16.39 -3.53 -0.09
CA TRP A 192 -15.64 -4.42 0.76
C TRP A 192 -16.46 -4.92 1.95
N LYS A 193 -16.28 -6.18 2.32
CA LYS A 193 -17.06 -6.84 3.38
C LYS A 193 -16.16 -7.64 4.31
N LYS A 194 -16.48 -7.56 5.61
CA LYS A 194 -15.92 -8.46 6.63
C LYS A 194 -16.62 -9.81 6.50
N GLU A 195 -15.89 -10.80 5.98
CA GLU A 195 -16.38 -12.16 5.76
C GLU A 195 -15.24 -13.16 6.00
N ALA A 196 -15.60 -14.39 6.40
CA ALA A 196 -14.63 -15.43 6.75
C ALA A 196 -14.97 -16.79 6.11
N GLY A 197 -15.45 -16.77 4.87
CA GLY A 197 -15.66 -18.00 4.08
C GLY A 197 -14.41 -18.38 3.29
N GLY A 198 -14.07 -19.68 3.24
CA GLY A 198 -12.91 -20.18 2.50
C GLY A 198 -11.60 -20.11 3.29
N GLU A 199 -10.49 -20.00 2.57
CA GLU A 199 -9.14 -19.99 3.13
C GLU A 199 -8.74 -18.60 3.64
N TRP A 200 -8.01 -18.56 4.76
CA TRP A 200 -7.60 -17.31 5.41
C TRP A 200 -6.69 -16.44 4.53
N ASP A 201 -5.95 -17.05 3.59
CA ASP A 201 -5.05 -16.42 2.63
C ASP A 201 -5.67 -16.33 1.23
N ALA A 202 -6.98 -16.08 1.12
CA ALA A 202 -7.59 -15.74 -0.17
C ALA A 202 -7.12 -14.39 -0.76
N GLY A 203 -6.41 -13.58 0.03
CA GLY A 203 -5.84 -12.30 -0.38
C GLY A 203 -6.79 -11.13 -0.29
N TYR A 204 -6.31 -9.97 -0.73
CA TYR A 204 -7.07 -8.73 -0.82
C TYR A 204 -7.82 -8.39 0.49
N GLN A 205 -9.00 -7.78 0.37
CA GLN A 205 -9.89 -7.46 1.49
C GLN A 205 -10.15 -8.63 2.47
N HIS A 206 -10.16 -9.87 1.98
CA HIS A 206 -10.55 -11.04 2.77
C HIS A 206 -9.51 -11.29 3.85
N THR A 207 -8.25 -11.41 3.43
CA THR A 207 -7.12 -11.50 4.35
C THR A 207 -6.87 -10.15 5.05
N GLY A 208 -7.11 -9.02 4.38
CA GLY A 208 -6.94 -7.68 4.94
C GLY A 208 -7.79 -7.42 6.20
N TYR A 209 -9.07 -7.81 6.20
CA TYR A 209 -9.92 -7.68 7.39
C TYR A 209 -9.58 -8.68 8.50
N PHE A 210 -9.09 -9.86 8.16
CA PHE A 210 -8.55 -10.77 9.16
C PHE A 210 -7.29 -10.20 9.83
N LEU A 211 -6.41 -9.56 9.07
CA LEU A 211 -5.25 -8.86 9.63
C LEU A 211 -5.64 -7.65 10.49
N GLU A 212 -6.73 -6.94 10.14
CA GLU A 212 -7.32 -5.93 11.02
C GLU A 212 -7.77 -6.54 12.34
N TRP A 213 -8.51 -7.65 12.31
CA TRP A 213 -8.93 -8.36 13.51
C TRP A 213 -7.75 -8.87 14.35
N ILE A 214 -6.66 -9.35 13.71
CA ILE A 214 -5.42 -9.72 14.40
C ILE A 214 -4.83 -8.51 15.13
N GLU A 215 -4.80 -7.34 14.50
CA GLU A 215 -4.30 -6.12 15.16
C GLU A 215 -5.19 -5.68 16.31
N GLU A 216 -6.51 -5.78 16.18
CA GLU A 216 -7.46 -5.49 17.26
C GLU A 216 -7.30 -6.47 18.44
N SER A 217 -7.05 -7.75 18.16
CA SER A 217 -7.02 -8.82 19.16
C SER A 217 -5.67 -8.94 19.88
N PHE A 218 -4.56 -8.72 19.16
CA PHE A 218 -3.19 -8.91 19.66
C PHE A 218 -2.43 -7.58 19.87
N GLY A 219 -3.07 -6.46 19.55
CA GLY A 219 -2.60 -5.11 19.80
C GLY A 219 -1.97 -4.46 18.56
N GLU A 220 -1.93 -3.12 18.60
CA GLU A 220 -1.38 -2.27 17.54
C GLU A 220 0.04 -2.70 17.14
N GLY A 221 0.28 -2.82 15.84
CA GLY A 221 1.57 -3.25 15.30
C GLY A 221 1.72 -4.77 15.20
N SER A 222 0.64 -5.55 15.36
CA SER A 222 0.67 -6.98 15.10
C SER A 222 1.01 -7.29 13.63
N VAL A 223 0.43 -6.57 12.67
CA VAL A 223 0.76 -6.73 11.24
C VAL A 223 2.18 -6.25 10.93
N ARG A 224 2.66 -5.23 11.63
CA ARG A 224 4.08 -4.82 11.58
C ARG A 224 5.01 -5.97 12.02
N LYS A 225 4.67 -6.73 13.07
CA LYS A 225 5.45 -7.90 13.51
C LYS A 225 5.41 -9.04 12.50
N ILE A 226 4.26 -9.26 11.85
CA ILE A 226 4.13 -10.20 10.71
C ILE A 226 5.13 -9.82 9.63
N ASN A 227 5.05 -8.59 9.11
CA ASN A 227 5.96 -8.08 8.08
C ASN A 227 7.44 -8.16 8.50
N ALA A 228 7.79 -7.77 9.73
CA ALA A 228 9.16 -7.84 10.23
C ALA A 228 9.70 -9.28 10.32
N THR A 229 8.85 -10.25 10.63
CA THR A 229 9.24 -11.67 10.72
C THR A 229 9.56 -12.27 9.35
N LEU A 230 8.91 -11.75 8.30
CA LEU A 230 9.14 -12.14 6.90
C LEU A 230 10.46 -11.61 6.32
N GLN A 231 11.22 -10.78 7.05
CA GLN A 231 12.40 -10.09 6.51
C GLN A 231 13.51 -11.04 6.03
N ASN A 232 13.99 -11.93 6.91
CA ASN A 232 15.24 -12.67 6.69
C ASN A 232 15.07 -14.20 6.78
N LYS A 233 13.84 -14.69 6.67
CA LYS A 233 13.51 -16.11 6.86
C LYS A 233 12.44 -16.54 5.88
N LYS A 234 12.49 -17.82 5.51
CA LYS A 234 11.39 -18.45 4.76
C LYS A 234 10.14 -18.55 5.62
N TYR A 235 8.98 -18.42 5.01
CA TYR A 235 7.70 -18.64 5.64
C TYR A 235 7.47 -20.13 5.84
N VAL A 236 7.20 -20.51 7.09
CA VAL A 236 6.76 -21.85 7.49
C VAL A 236 5.55 -21.61 8.37
N GLU A 237 4.36 -21.93 7.86
CA GLU A 237 3.08 -21.49 8.43
C GLU A 237 2.95 -21.76 9.93
N GLU A 238 3.05 -23.04 10.34
CA GLU A 238 2.93 -23.45 11.73
C GLU A 238 3.85 -22.62 12.64
N GLU A 239 5.16 -22.63 12.37
CA GLU A 239 6.16 -21.92 13.17
C GLU A 239 5.95 -20.40 13.19
N PHE A 240 5.52 -19.84 12.06
CA PHE A 240 5.34 -18.41 11.89
C PHE A 240 4.23 -17.87 12.80
N TRP A 241 3.05 -18.47 12.73
CA TRP A 241 1.88 -18.04 13.51
C TRP A 241 2.02 -18.38 14.99
N GLN A 242 2.54 -19.58 15.33
CA GLN A 242 2.75 -19.98 16.72
C GLN A 242 3.74 -19.03 17.40
N ARG A 243 4.86 -18.69 16.75
CA ARG A 243 5.84 -17.75 17.31
C ARG A 243 5.26 -16.35 17.56
N LEU A 244 4.38 -15.87 16.70
CA LEU A 244 3.84 -14.51 16.78
C LEU A 244 2.68 -14.39 17.77
N PHE A 245 1.78 -15.38 17.77
CA PHE A 245 0.48 -15.30 18.44
C PHE A 245 0.16 -16.50 19.34
N GLN A 246 1.10 -17.43 19.49
CA GLN A 246 0.95 -18.67 20.29
C GLN A 246 -0.24 -19.54 19.84
N LYS A 247 -0.62 -19.42 18.58
CA LYS A 247 -1.74 -20.11 17.92
C LYS A 247 -1.36 -20.42 16.48
N ASN A 248 -1.93 -21.48 15.91
CA ASN A 248 -1.83 -21.69 14.46
C ASN A 248 -2.83 -20.80 13.72
N VAL A 249 -2.63 -20.59 12.41
CA VAL A 249 -3.49 -19.68 11.63
C VAL A 249 -4.91 -20.18 11.48
N GLY A 250 -5.14 -21.50 11.48
CA GLY A 250 -6.47 -22.08 11.44
C GLY A 250 -7.30 -21.74 12.68
N GLU A 251 -6.68 -21.78 13.87
CA GLU A 251 -7.30 -21.34 15.12
C GLU A 251 -7.64 -19.85 15.09
N LEU A 252 -6.69 -19.02 14.64
CA LEU A 252 -6.89 -17.57 14.51
C LEU A 252 -8.02 -17.25 13.53
N TRP A 253 -8.06 -17.95 12.39
CA TRP A 253 -9.09 -17.80 11.37
C TRP A 253 -10.47 -18.22 11.88
N ALA A 254 -10.53 -19.33 12.61
CA ALA A 254 -11.77 -19.79 13.24
C ALA A 254 -12.27 -18.79 14.30
N GLU A 255 -11.37 -18.21 15.10
CA GLU A 255 -11.70 -17.17 16.06
C GLU A 255 -12.24 -15.91 15.36
N TYR A 256 -11.57 -15.43 14.31
CA TYR A 256 -12.07 -14.33 13.48
C TYR A 256 -13.46 -14.64 12.92
N SER A 257 -13.64 -15.82 12.34
CA SER A 257 -14.91 -16.28 11.78
C SER A 257 -16.04 -16.23 12.81
N ASN A 258 -15.76 -16.60 14.06
CA ASN A 258 -16.72 -16.57 15.15
C ASN A 258 -17.09 -15.15 15.62
N THR A 259 -16.28 -14.14 15.30
CA THR A 259 -16.62 -12.73 15.59
C THR A 259 -17.59 -12.12 14.59
N LEU A 260 -17.74 -12.74 13.42
CA LEU A 260 -18.59 -12.21 12.36
C LEU A 260 -20.07 -12.59 12.57
N PRO A 261 -21.02 -11.75 12.12
CA PRO A 261 -22.43 -12.10 12.15
C PRO A 261 -22.65 -13.39 11.38
N LYS A 262 -23.32 -14.37 12.02
CA LYS A 262 -23.72 -15.59 11.33
C LYS A 262 -24.65 -15.22 10.17
N PRO A 263 -24.49 -15.83 8.97
CA PRO A 263 -25.48 -15.68 7.92
C PRO A 263 -26.85 -16.04 8.49
N LYS A 264 -27.88 -15.22 8.23
CA LYS A 264 -29.25 -15.63 8.49
C LYS A 264 -29.47 -16.93 7.70
N GLU A 265 -29.77 -18.03 8.38
CA GLU A 265 -30.23 -19.24 7.72
C GLU A 265 -31.38 -18.84 6.80
N ARG A 266 -31.32 -19.23 5.52
CA ARG A 266 -32.51 -19.14 4.68
C ARG A 266 -33.49 -20.13 5.29
N ASP A 267 -34.64 -19.65 5.74
CA ASP A 267 -35.74 -20.49 6.21
C ASP A 267 -36.01 -21.58 5.17
N GLU A 268 -35.60 -22.82 5.49
CA GLU A 268 -35.87 -24.02 4.69
C GLU A 268 -37.38 -24.26 4.53
N ASN A 269 -38.22 -23.53 5.28
CA ASN A 269 -39.66 -23.59 5.21
C ASN A 269 -40.25 -23.02 3.90
N THR A 270 -39.51 -22.21 3.14
CA THR A 270 -40.01 -21.67 1.86
C THR A 270 -40.02 -22.68 0.72
N LYS A 271 -39.35 -23.84 0.88
CA LYS A 271 -39.33 -24.89 -0.15
C LYS A 271 -40.49 -25.88 0.01
N ALA A 272 -40.99 -26.05 1.24
CA ALA A 272 -42.15 -26.89 1.51
C ALA A 272 -43.46 -26.27 0.99
N ASP A 273 -43.62 -24.95 1.13
CA ASP A 273 -44.84 -24.26 0.71
C ASP A 273 -45.00 -24.21 -0.83
N ILE A 274 -43.89 -24.14 -1.59
CA ILE A 274 -43.92 -24.15 -3.06
C ILE A 274 -44.23 -25.56 -3.60
N ASP A 275 -43.70 -26.61 -2.96
CA ASP A 275 -43.94 -28.01 -3.38
C ASP A 275 -45.37 -28.49 -3.04
N GLU A 276 -46.00 -27.94 -1.99
CA GLU A 276 -47.42 -28.22 -1.68
C GLU A 276 -48.39 -27.50 -2.63
N GLU A 277 -48.08 -26.26 -3.04
CA GLU A 277 -48.91 -25.50 -3.97
C GLU A 277 -48.88 -26.10 -5.40
N MET A 278 -47.73 -26.65 -5.84
CA MET A 278 -47.64 -27.35 -7.14
C MET A 278 -48.39 -28.69 -7.16
N LYS A 279 -48.45 -29.43 -6.04
CA LYS A 279 -49.24 -30.68 -5.95
C LYS A 279 -50.74 -30.45 -5.91
N ALA A 280 -51.19 -29.36 -5.31
CA ALA A 280 -52.60 -28.97 -5.31
C ALA A 280 -53.08 -28.56 -6.72
N HIS A 281 -52.21 -27.94 -7.52
CA HIS A 281 -52.53 -27.51 -8.88
C HIS A 281 -52.58 -28.65 -9.91
N GLU A 282 -51.79 -29.70 -9.75
CA GLU A 282 -51.87 -30.90 -10.62
C GLU A 282 -53.11 -31.76 -10.33
N SER A 283 -53.63 -31.72 -9.11
CA SER A 283 -54.80 -32.52 -8.69
C SER A 283 -56.14 -31.96 -9.19
N ASN A 284 -56.19 -30.68 -9.59
CA ASN A 284 -57.42 -30.02 -10.09
C ASN A 284 -57.53 -29.96 -11.62
N SER A 285 -56.58 -30.52 -12.37
CA SER A 285 -56.59 -30.53 -13.84
C SER A 285 -57.14 -31.84 -14.45
N VAL A 286 -57.56 -32.79 -13.60
CA VAL A 286 -58.12 -34.08 -14.02
C VAL A 286 -59.47 -34.33 -13.33
N THR A 287 -60.49 -33.55 -13.69
CA THR A 287 -61.91 -33.90 -13.57
C THR A 287 -62.74 -33.10 -14.57
#